data_AF-A0A199VSK8-F1
#
_entry.id   AF-A0A199VSK8-F1
#
_cell.length_a   1.000
_cell.length_b   1.000
_cell.length_c   1.000
_cell.angle_alpha   90.00
_cell.angle_beta   90.00
_cell.angle_gamma   90.00
#
_symmetry.space_group_name_H-M   'P 1'
#
loop_
_entity.id
_entity.type
_entity.pdbx_description
1 polymer ?
#
loop_
_entity_poly.entity_id
_entity_poly.type
_entity_poly.pdbx_seq_one_letter_code
_entity_poly.pdbx_strand_id
1 'polypeptide(L)'
;MTAGPKYEYRWADGVQIKKPIRSFCTKYVEYLMDWIEVQLDVNPYFLRNLTIFKRLFRVYAHIYHSHFQKIVNLKEEAHLNTCFKHFILFTCEFGLIDKKELAPLQELIESIIVPY
;
A
#
# COMPACT_ATOMS: atom_id res chain seq x y z
N MET A 1 -8.95 -1.25 8.40
CA MET A 1 -7.61 -1.78 8.01
C MET A 1 -6.54 -1.07 8.83
N THR A 2 -5.47 -1.71 9.28
CA THR A 2 -4.46 -1.09 10.15
C THR A 2 -3.03 -1.36 9.69
N ALA A 3 -2.07 -0.51 10.06
CA ALA A 3 -0.64 -0.79 9.95
C ALA A 3 0.00 -0.54 11.31
N GLY A 4 0.14 -1.62 12.10
CA GLY A 4 0.54 -1.52 13.49
C GLY A 4 -0.51 -0.81 14.36
N PRO A 5 -0.16 -0.47 15.62
CA PRO A 5 -1.09 0.14 16.56
C PRO A 5 -1.37 1.62 16.28
N LYS A 6 -0.50 2.30 15.52
CA LYS A 6 -0.55 3.76 15.33
C LYS A 6 -1.38 4.21 14.12
N TYR A 7 -1.62 3.33 13.15
CA TYR A 7 -2.24 3.72 11.88
C TYR A 7 -3.50 2.91 11.58
N GLU A 8 -4.62 3.61 11.41
CA GLU A 8 -5.88 3.06 10.94
C GLU A 8 -6.25 3.66 9.57
N TYR A 9 -6.48 2.80 8.59
CA TYR A 9 -6.98 3.17 7.27
C TYR A 9 -8.48 2.92 7.16
N ARG A 10 -9.19 3.98 6.77
CA ARG A 10 -10.62 3.99 6.43
C ARG A 10 -10.80 4.11 4.93
N TRP A 11 -11.87 3.54 4.42
CA TRP A 11 -12.14 3.48 2.99
C TRP A 11 -13.17 4.52 2.56
N ALA A 12 -12.87 5.25 1.49
CA ALA A 12 -13.81 6.05 0.73
C ALA A 12 -13.27 6.17 -0.70
N ASP A 13 -14.14 5.97 -1.68
CA ASP A 13 -13.81 6.12 -3.10
C ASP A 13 -14.27 7.48 -3.67
N GLY A 14 -15.07 8.23 -2.90
CA GLY A 14 -15.65 9.52 -3.31
C GLY A 14 -16.84 9.40 -4.27
N VAL A 15 -17.17 8.19 -4.73
CA VAL A 15 -18.24 7.91 -5.69
C VAL A 15 -19.36 7.15 -5.00
N GLN A 16 -19.16 5.86 -4.70
CA GLN A 16 -20.15 5.03 -4.01
C GLN A 16 -20.11 5.27 -2.49
N ILE A 17 -18.90 5.38 -1.93
CA ILE A 17 -18.63 5.60 -0.52
C ILE A 17 -17.96 6.95 -0.34
N LYS A 18 -18.79 7.97 -0.10
CA LYS A 18 -18.35 9.37 0.05
C LYS A 18 -17.74 9.67 1.43
N LYS A 19 -18.22 9.01 2.49
CA LYS A 19 -17.71 9.19 3.85
C LYS A 19 -16.78 8.03 4.22
N PRO A 20 -15.57 8.29 4.75
CA PRO A 20 -14.64 7.23 5.13
C PRO A 20 -15.24 6.26 6.15
N ILE A 21 -15.38 5.00 5.75
CA ILE A 21 -15.91 3.93 6.61
C ILE A 21 -14.79 3.10 7.21
N ARG A 22 -15.03 2.60 8.42
CA ARG A 22 -14.22 1.55 9.03
C ARG A 22 -14.57 0.22 8.36
N SER A 23 -13.57 -0.52 7.92
CA SER A 23 -13.75 -1.85 7.32
C SER A 23 -12.70 -2.83 7.83
N PHE A 24 -13.08 -4.10 7.82
CA PHE A 24 -12.15 -5.23 8.01
C PHE A 24 -11.06 -5.22 6.93
N CYS A 25 -9.91 -5.82 7.23
CA CYS A 25 -8.76 -5.81 6.31
C CYS A 25 -9.10 -6.40 4.95
N THR A 26 -9.74 -7.56 4.91
CA THR A 26 -10.17 -8.25 3.69
C THR A 26 -11.08 -7.36 2.84
N LYS A 27 -12.13 -6.78 3.44
CA LYS A 27 -13.06 -5.89 2.73
C LYS A 27 -12.38 -4.60 2.24
N TYR A 28 -11.40 -4.07 2.97
CA TYR A 28 -10.62 -2.92 2.52
C TYR A 28 -9.80 -3.26 1.27
N VAL A 29 -9.13 -4.42 1.26
CA VAL A 29 -8.34 -4.86 0.10
C VAL A 29 -9.25 -5.12 -1.10
N GLU A 30 -10.40 -5.77 -0.90
CA GLU A 30 -11.39 -6.00 -1.95
C GLU A 30 -11.83 -4.67 -2.59
N TYR A 31 -12.34 -3.72 -1.79
CA TYR A 31 -12.73 -2.41 -2.31
C TYR A 31 -11.59 -1.66 -3.03
N LEU A 32 -10.35 -1.84 -2.55
CA LEU A 32 -9.20 -1.24 -3.19
C LEU A 32 -8.92 -1.86 -4.56
N MET A 33 -8.91 -3.18 -4.67
CA MET A 33 -8.62 -3.86 -5.93
C MET A 33 -9.69 -3.57 -6.97
N ASP A 34 -10.98 -3.66 -6.59
CA ASP A 34 -12.10 -3.31 -7.46
C ASP A 34 -11.99 -1.86 -7.95
N TRP A 35 -11.66 -0.94 -7.05
CA TRP A 35 -11.49 0.47 -7.41
C TRP A 35 -10.30 0.68 -8.36
N ILE A 36 -9.18 -0.01 -8.14
CA ILE A 36 -8.00 0.07 -9.02
C ILE A 36 -8.33 -0.43 -10.43
N GLU A 37 -9.04 -1.55 -10.55
CA GLU A 37 -9.48 -2.11 -11.84
C GLU A 37 -10.28 -1.08 -12.65
N VAL A 38 -11.29 -0.46 -12.02
CA VAL A 38 -12.07 0.61 -12.67
C VAL A 38 -11.19 1.80 -13.07
N GLN A 39 -10.21 2.18 -12.26
CA GLN A 39 -9.29 3.26 -12.63
C GLN A 39 -8.43 2.89 -13.86
N LEU A 40 -7.99 1.63 -13.98
CA LEU A 40 -7.19 1.13 -15.10
C LEU A 40 -7.99 1.14 -16.40
N ASP A 41 -9.26 0.72 -16.35
CA ASP A 41 -10.11 0.63 -17.54
C ASP A 41 -10.53 1.99 -18.08
N VAL A 42 -10.74 2.96 -17.18
CA VAL A 42 -11.31 4.28 -17.56
C VAL A 42 -10.23 5.29 -17.95
N ASN A 43 -9.00 5.16 -17.43
CA ASN A 43 -7.98 6.20 -17.58
C ASN A 43 -6.68 5.67 -18.21
N PRO A 44 -6.39 5.97 -19.49
CA PRO A 44 -5.12 5.59 -20.13
C PRO A 44 -3.90 6.28 -19.49
N TYR A 45 -4.10 7.30 -18.65
CA TYR A 45 -3.06 7.99 -17.86
C TYR A 45 -3.08 7.58 -16.39
N PHE A 46 -3.55 6.37 -16.06
CA PHE A 46 -3.63 5.83 -14.70
C PHE A 46 -2.37 6.04 -13.85
N LEU A 47 -1.18 5.98 -14.46
CA LEU A 47 0.10 6.20 -13.78
C LEU A 47 0.25 7.61 -13.17
N ARG A 48 -0.57 8.59 -13.61
CA ARG A 48 -0.63 9.92 -13.00
C ARG A 48 -1.47 9.97 -11.73
N ASN A 49 -2.24 8.92 -11.42
CA ASN A 49 -3.08 8.89 -10.24
C ASN A 49 -2.26 8.46 -9.00
N LEU A 50 -1.65 9.44 -8.34
CA LEU A 50 -0.85 9.26 -7.12
C LEU A 50 -1.61 8.53 -6.00
N THR A 51 -2.93 8.60 -6.01
CA THR A 51 -3.81 7.95 -5.02
C THR A 51 -3.63 6.43 -5.02
N ILE A 52 -3.29 5.85 -6.16
CA ILE A 52 -3.20 4.40 -6.36
C ILE A 52 -1.98 3.86 -5.62
N PHE A 53 -0.81 4.45 -5.87
CA PHE A 53 0.42 4.10 -5.17
C PHE A 53 0.25 4.27 -3.66
N LYS A 54 -0.34 5.39 -3.22
CA LYS A 54 -0.64 5.58 -1.79
C LYS A 54 -1.52 4.48 -1.21
N ARG A 55 -2.57 4.05 -1.91
CA ARG A 55 -3.49 3.01 -1.40
C ARG A 55 -2.84 1.62 -1.45
N LEU A 56 -2.07 1.31 -2.47
CA LEU A 56 -1.29 0.06 -2.55
C LEU A 56 -0.25 -0.03 -1.43
N PHE A 57 0.41 1.08 -1.09
CA PHE A 57 1.34 1.13 0.05
C PHE A 57 0.67 0.70 1.37
N ARG A 58 -0.61 1.07 1.58
CA ARG A 58 -1.36 0.67 2.79
C ARG A 58 -1.52 -0.85 2.90
N VAL A 59 -1.60 -1.55 1.77
CA VAL A 59 -1.67 -3.02 1.73
C VAL A 59 -0.32 -3.61 2.15
N TYR A 60 0.79 -3.12 1.59
CA TYR A 60 2.13 -3.52 2.04
C TYR A 60 2.33 -3.28 3.53
N ALA A 61 2.01 -2.08 4.01
CA ALA A 61 2.10 -1.72 5.43
C ALA A 61 1.27 -2.68 6.30
N HIS A 62 0.06 -3.04 5.88
CA HIS A 62 -0.75 -4.01 6.61
C HIS A 62 -0.11 -5.40 6.63
N ILE A 63 0.37 -5.90 5.49
CA ILE A 63 0.98 -7.24 5.37
C ILE A 63 2.21 -7.33 6.29
N TYR A 64 3.13 -6.35 6.22
CA TYR A 64 4.33 -6.34 7.05
C TYR A 64 4.01 -6.30 8.55
N HIS A 65 3.00 -5.52 8.98
CA HIS A 65 2.65 -5.42 10.40
C HIS A 65 1.82 -6.60 10.93
N SER A 66 0.89 -7.13 10.14
CA SER A 66 -0.14 -8.08 10.64
C SER A 66 0.03 -9.51 10.14
N HIS A 67 0.74 -9.71 9.04
CA HIS A 67 0.76 -11.00 8.32
C HIS A 67 2.15 -11.49 7.93
N PHE A 68 3.22 -10.74 8.25
CA PHE A 68 4.58 -11.10 7.84
C PHE A 68 5.00 -12.49 8.31
N GLN A 69 4.69 -12.86 9.56
CA GLN A 69 5.00 -14.21 10.05
C GLN A 69 4.33 -15.32 9.23
N LYS A 70 3.13 -15.08 8.70
CA LYS A 70 2.46 -16.05 7.82
C LYS A 70 3.18 -16.16 6.47
N ILE A 71 3.64 -15.04 5.92
CA ILE A 71 4.43 -15.01 4.67
C ILE A 71 5.76 -15.78 4.85
N VAL A 72 6.44 -15.59 5.98
CA VAL A 72 7.66 -16.34 6.34
C VAL A 72 7.37 -17.84 6.46
N ASN A 73 6.26 -18.21 7.09
CA ASN A 73 5.87 -19.62 7.20
C ASN A 73 5.59 -20.27 5.82
N LEU A 74 5.19 -19.48 4.83
CA LEU A 74 5.00 -19.90 3.45
C LEU A 74 6.30 -19.86 2.62
N LYS A 75 7.40 -19.36 3.17
CA LYS A 75 8.69 -19.15 2.48
C LYS A 75 8.58 -18.18 1.30
N GLU A 76 7.71 -17.18 1.41
CA GLU A 76 7.44 -16.20 0.34
C GLU A 76 7.98 -14.79 0.67
N GLU A 77 8.70 -14.63 1.77
CA GLU A 77 9.20 -13.33 2.25
C GLU A 77 10.16 -12.67 1.24
N ALA A 78 10.96 -13.47 0.52
CA ALA A 78 11.85 -12.95 -0.52
C ALA A 78 11.07 -12.31 -1.68
N HIS A 79 9.92 -12.89 -2.06
CA HIS A 79 9.05 -12.34 -3.11
C HIS A 79 8.41 -11.03 -2.65
N LEU A 80 7.84 -11.01 -1.44
CA LEU A 80 7.25 -9.81 -0.85
C LEU A 80 8.29 -8.67 -0.76
N ASN A 81 9.48 -8.97 -0.25
CA ASN A 81 10.56 -7.99 -0.08
C ASN A 81 11.06 -7.45 -1.42
N THR A 82 11.19 -8.30 -2.45
CA THR A 82 11.62 -7.88 -3.78
C THR A 82 10.58 -6.95 -4.43
N CYS A 83 9.30 -7.33 -4.39
CA CYS A 83 8.20 -6.52 -4.89
C CYS A 83 8.10 -5.18 -4.15
N PHE A 84 8.21 -5.19 -2.82
CA PHE A 84 8.16 -3.99 -2.00
C PHE A 84 9.37 -3.07 -2.26
N LYS A 85 10.58 -3.63 -2.36
CA LYS A 85 11.79 -2.87 -2.70
C LYS A 85 11.63 -2.14 -4.04
N HIS A 86 11.18 -2.86 -5.07
CA HIS A 86 10.94 -2.25 -6.37
C HIS A 86 9.86 -1.15 -6.31
N PHE A 87 8.76 -1.41 -5.61
CA PHE A 87 7.69 -0.44 -5.40
C PHE A 87 8.18 0.85 -4.72
N ILE A 88 8.99 0.73 -3.66
CA ILE A 88 9.55 1.88 -2.94
C ILE A 88 10.52 2.65 -3.83
N LEU A 89 11.47 1.98 -4.49
CA LEU A 89 12.41 2.65 -5.38
C LEU A 89 11.70 3.42 -6.50
N PHE A 90 10.69 2.80 -7.13
CA PHE A 90 9.90 3.43 -8.18
C PHE A 90 9.10 4.65 -7.65
N THR A 91 8.41 4.49 -6.51
CA THR A 91 7.61 5.58 -5.94
C THR A 91 8.46 6.72 -5.40
N CYS A 92 9.67 6.45 -4.92
CA CYS A 92 10.63 7.47 -4.53
C CYS A 92 11.20 8.23 -5.74
N GLU A 93 11.64 7.52 -6.78
CA GLU A 93 12.23 8.12 -8.00
C GLU A 93 11.26 9.12 -8.65
N PHE A 94 9.99 8.74 -8.79
CA PHE A 94 8.98 9.57 -9.44
C PHE A 94 8.16 10.43 -8.48
N GLY A 95 8.49 10.44 -7.18
CA GLY A 95 7.78 11.24 -6.18
C GLY A 95 6.29 10.92 -6.05
N LEU A 96 5.91 9.64 -6.18
CA LEU A 96 4.51 9.21 -6.30
C LEU A 96 3.76 9.13 -4.97
N ILE A 97 4.50 9.11 -3.85
CA ILE A 97 3.94 9.06 -2.49
C ILE A 97 4.67 10.11 -1.63
N ASP A 98 3.91 10.91 -0.88
CA ASP A 98 4.48 11.81 0.12
C ASP A 98 5.21 11.01 1.21
N LYS A 99 6.41 11.44 1.57
CA LYS A 99 7.23 10.83 2.64
C LYS A 99 6.45 10.64 3.95
N LYS A 100 5.52 11.55 4.26
CA LYS A 100 4.67 11.43 5.48
C LYS A 100 3.78 10.19 5.46
N GLU A 101 3.32 9.77 4.29
CA GLU A 101 2.46 8.59 4.13
C GLU A 101 3.27 7.29 4.26
N LEU A 102 4.58 7.34 4.06
CA LEU A 102 5.50 6.20 4.20
C LEU A 102 5.87 5.87 5.65
N ALA A 103 5.52 6.74 6.60
CA ALA A 103 5.84 6.61 8.03
C ALA A 103 5.57 5.21 8.65
N PRO A 104 4.49 4.48 8.30
CA PRO A 104 4.22 3.15 8.87
C PRO A 104 5.30 2.09 8.64
N LEU A 105 6.14 2.26 7.62
CA LEU A 105 7.24 1.34 7.28
C LEU A 105 8.58 2.09 7.13
N GLN A 106 8.73 3.25 7.77
CA GLN A 106 9.89 4.11 7.59
C GLN A 106 11.23 3.40 7.82
N GLU A 107 11.38 2.67 8.94
CA GLU A 107 12.60 1.94 9.27
C GLU A 107 12.99 0.92 8.19
N LEU A 108 12.00 0.18 7.66
CA LEU A 108 12.21 -0.78 6.58
C LEU A 108 12.61 -0.08 5.28
N ILE A 109 11.96 1.04 4.96
CA ILE A 109 12.24 1.84 3.75
C ILE A 109 13.65 2.44 3.81
N GLU A 110 14.08 2.93 4.97
CA GLU A 110 15.43 3.48 5.16
C GLU A 110 16.50 2.42 4.88
N SER A 111 16.28 1.17 5.31
CA SER A 111 17.19 0.05 4.99
C SER A 111 17.24 -0.31 3.49
N ILE A 112 16.23 0.08 2.72
CA ILE A 112 16.16 -0.18 1.27
C ILE A 112 16.86 0.93 0.47
N ILE A 113 16.68 2.19 0.90
CA ILE A 113 17.14 3.38 0.17
C ILE A 113 18.59 3.71 0.47
N VAL A 114 19.10 3.38 1.66
CA VAL A 114 20.51 3.56 2.03
C VAL A 114 21.24 2.23 1.81
N PRO A 115 21.83 1.98 0.62
CA PRO A 115 22.82 0.93 0.51
C PRO A 115 24.02 1.38 1.36
N TYR A 116 24.52 0.45 2.18
CA TYR A 116 25.73 0.61 3.02
C TYR A 116 26.84 1.45 2.39
#